data_AF-A0A0C2JI02-F1
#
_entry.id   AF-A0A0C2JI02-F1
#
_cell.length_a   1.000
_cell.length_b   1.000
_cell.length_c   1.000
_cell.angle_alpha   90.00
_cell.angle_beta   90.00
_cell.angle_gamma   90.00
#
_symmetry.space_group_name_H-M   'P 1'
#
loop_
_entity.id
_entity.type
_entity.pdbx_description
1 polymer ?
#
loop_
_entity_poly.entity_id
_entity_poly.type
_entity_poly.pdbx_seq_one_letter_code
_entity_poly.pdbx_strand_id
1 'polypeptide(L)'
;MEAVRIFVSHFFEIESKEADTVFVKNFPTKLFDEFWLMSHRRTNVDGYHEKITLCMQTFTFLFRNTNFRSQGVAERIIWLFLKSIKAPDPIRDFDARLLMDSIVICVGHIRNQIMFIEENGPFHVYYFFQISTNNLLPLFWNMCQHVYNLDYRNSTTLLRINHSSRLNQLMTKYTLHQEENCALILFIVLRMLVHVRLLYSANFNITQFFVITVSICQPNFQTFNYRNFFSQLSKIWTVLLRGFDKADKIASEYKLITISAIFAIDLLNKLRHMASHSIELNVTENKKQRLYIIYFTLISSPIIDEDNYPWLRKILEDLHAAFQNYFEKFSIQNLSFENKFPLLQYFIKSHVTLHIGLSHNDQHVFTRYHNKLKMDPSLSKI
;
A
#
# COMPACT_ATOMS: atom_id res chain seq x y z
N MET A 1 -4.34 23.52 -33.48
CA MET A 1 -3.21 22.98 -32.70
C MET A 1 -2.20 24.07 -32.42
N GLU A 2 -1.66 24.73 -33.45
CA GLU A 2 -0.64 25.77 -33.30
C GLU A 2 -1.02 26.90 -32.32
N ALA A 3 -2.23 27.47 -32.43
CA ALA A 3 -2.68 28.50 -31.48
C ALA A 3 -2.66 28.05 -30.01
N VAL A 4 -2.95 26.77 -29.74
CA VAL A 4 -2.89 26.20 -28.38
C VAL A 4 -1.44 26.02 -27.93
N ARG A 5 -0.54 25.57 -28.83
CA ARG A 5 0.89 25.49 -28.54
C ARG A 5 1.46 26.84 -28.15
N ILE A 6 1.20 27.87 -28.97
CA ILE A 6 1.66 29.25 -28.73
C ILE A 6 1.14 29.75 -27.39
N PHE A 7 -0.15 29.55 -27.12
CA PHE A 7 -0.75 29.98 -25.85
C PHE A 7 -0.11 29.28 -24.66
N VAL A 8 0.00 27.96 -24.70
CA VAL A 8 0.61 27.16 -23.63
C VAL A 8 2.06 27.60 -23.41
N SER A 9 2.87 27.73 -24.46
CA SER A 9 4.27 28.14 -24.33
C SER A 9 4.43 29.56 -23.77
N HIS A 10 3.55 30.48 -24.17
CA HIS A 10 3.65 31.88 -23.73
C HIS A 10 3.27 32.04 -22.26
N PHE A 11 2.25 31.31 -21.80
CA PHE A 11 1.72 31.44 -20.44
C PHE A 11 2.20 30.36 -19.48
N PHE A 12 3.07 29.43 -19.88
CA PHE A 12 3.49 28.30 -19.05
C PHE A 12 4.09 28.76 -17.72
N GLU A 13 5.09 29.65 -17.77
CA GLU A 13 5.77 30.18 -16.58
C GLU A 13 5.00 31.30 -15.88
N ILE A 14 3.86 31.73 -16.44
CA ILE A 14 3.07 32.85 -15.91
C ILE A 14 1.87 32.32 -15.14
N GLU A 15 1.86 32.56 -13.83
CA GLU A 15 0.69 32.31 -12.99
C GLU A 15 -0.37 33.40 -13.16
N SER A 16 -1.14 33.32 -14.25
CA SER A 16 -2.25 34.24 -14.51
C SER A 16 -3.59 33.51 -14.51
N LYS A 17 -4.37 33.75 -13.47
CA LYS A 17 -5.75 33.23 -13.35
C LYS A 17 -6.64 33.69 -14.52
N GLU A 18 -6.40 34.88 -15.05
CA GLU A 18 -7.10 35.39 -16.23
C GLU A 18 -6.76 34.57 -17.47
N ALA A 19 -5.47 34.34 -17.74
CA ALA A 19 -5.02 33.51 -18.86
C ALA A 19 -5.57 32.09 -18.75
N ASP A 20 -5.55 31.49 -17.55
CA ASP A 20 -6.09 30.15 -17.30
C ASP A 20 -7.60 30.09 -17.57
N THR A 21 -8.34 31.13 -17.19
CA THR A 21 -9.79 31.24 -17.43
C THR A 21 -10.09 31.41 -18.93
N VAL A 22 -9.34 32.27 -19.61
CA VAL A 22 -9.47 32.51 -21.06
C VAL A 22 -9.17 31.24 -21.84
N PHE A 23 -8.12 30.50 -21.46
CA PHE A 23 -7.74 29.25 -22.10
C PHE A 23 -8.85 28.22 -22.05
N VAL A 24 -9.43 28.00 -20.87
CA VAL A 24 -10.50 27.00 -20.68
C VAL A 24 -11.79 27.41 -21.34
N LYS A 25 -12.18 28.69 -21.24
CA LYS A 25 -13.41 29.20 -21.85
C LYS A 25 -13.37 29.11 -23.38
N ASN A 26 -12.20 29.31 -23.97
CA ASN A 26 -12.02 29.36 -25.43
C ASN A 26 -11.27 28.14 -25.98
N PHE A 27 -11.21 27.04 -25.22
CA PHE A 27 -10.51 25.84 -25.69
C PHE A 27 -11.16 25.32 -26.98
N PRO A 28 -10.41 25.12 -28.08
CA PRO A 28 -11.01 24.83 -29.39
C PRO A 28 -11.76 23.50 -29.42
N THR A 29 -13.06 23.52 -29.71
CA THR A 29 -13.90 22.30 -29.79
C THR A 29 -13.35 21.29 -30.78
N LYS A 30 -12.91 21.72 -31.96
CA LYS A 30 -12.31 20.82 -32.97
C LYS A 30 -11.09 20.07 -32.42
N LEU A 31 -10.24 20.75 -31.64
CA LEU A 31 -9.06 20.09 -31.05
C LEU A 31 -9.47 19.11 -29.95
N PHE A 32 -10.49 19.46 -29.17
CA PHE A 32 -11.08 18.55 -28.20
C PHE A 32 -11.61 17.28 -28.86
N ASP A 33 -12.31 17.41 -29.99
CA ASP A 33 -12.82 16.26 -30.76
C ASP A 33 -11.69 15.40 -31.33
N GLU A 34 -10.59 16.00 -31.76
CA GLU A 34 -9.38 15.26 -32.17
C GLU A 34 -8.77 14.45 -31.02
N PHE A 35 -8.62 15.04 -29.83
CA PHE A 35 -8.18 14.31 -28.64
C PHE A 35 -9.13 13.18 -28.29
N TRP A 36 -10.44 13.43 -28.38
CA TRP A 36 -11.46 12.41 -28.17
C TRP A 36 -11.31 11.25 -29.16
N LEU A 37 -11.15 11.54 -30.45
CA LEU A 37 -10.95 10.52 -31.49
C LEU A 37 -9.70 9.68 -31.22
N MET A 38 -8.57 10.28 -30.82
CA MET A 38 -7.36 9.55 -30.47
C MET A 38 -7.57 8.60 -29.29
N SER A 39 -8.32 9.04 -28.28
CA SER A 39 -8.57 8.21 -27.10
C SER A 39 -9.39 6.95 -27.41
N HIS A 40 -10.11 6.92 -28.54
CA HIS A 40 -10.89 5.77 -29.02
C HIS A 40 -10.21 4.99 -30.15
N ARG A 41 -9.62 5.69 -31.14
CA ARG A 41 -9.03 5.09 -32.36
C ARG A 41 -7.54 4.77 -32.23
N ARG A 42 -6.93 5.07 -31.07
CA ARG A 42 -5.51 4.79 -30.76
C ARG A 42 -4.57 5.38 -31.82
N THR A 43 -3.55 4.64 -32.22
CA THR A 43 -2.46 5.04 -33.11
C THR A 43 -2.87 5.23 -34.59
N ASN A 44 -4.10 4.87 -34.97
CA ASN A 44 -4.59 4.99 -36.35
C ASN A 44 -5.01 6.41 -36.74
N VAL A 45 -4.81 7.39 -35.86
CA VAL A 45 -5.16 8.79 -36.12
C VAL A 45 -3.97 9.51 -36.75
N ASP A 46 -4.20 10.22 -37.85
CA ASP A 46 -3.17 11.03 -38.48
C ASP A 46 -2.58 12.06 -37.49
N GLY A 47 -1.26 12.17 -37.48
CA GLY A 47 -0.52 13.00 -36.52
C GLY A 47 -0.68 12.57 -35.05
N TYR A 48 -0.94 11.28 -34.75
CA TYR A 48 -1.17 10.79 -33.39
C TYR A 48 -0.15 11.32 -32.36
N HIS A 49 1.16 11.13 -32.61
CA HIS A 49 2.24 11.55 -31.71
C HIS A 49 2.24 13.07 -31.45
N GLU A 50 1.95 13.85 -32.48
CA GLU A 50 1.87 15.30 -32.37
C GLU A 50 0.72 15.69 -31.43
N LYS A 51 -0.45 15.11 -31.68
CA LYS A 51 -1.67 15.42 -30.93
C LYS A 51 -1.61 14.93 -29.49
N ILE A 52 -1.03 13.76 -29.24
CA ILE A 52 -0.91 13.25 -27.86
C ILE A 52 0.10 14.08 -27.06
N THR A 53 1.21 14.50 -27.67
CA THR A 53 2.15 15.45 -27.05
C THR A 53 1.43 16.75 -26.68
N LEU A 54 0.61 17.31 -27.59
CA LEU A 54 -0.17 18.51 -27.30
C LEU A 54 -1.23 18.28 -26.22
N CYS A 55 -1.84 17.08 -26.15
CA CYS A 55 -2.77 16.71 -25.09
C CYS A 55 -2.07 16.69 -23.72
N MET A 56 -0.87 16.10 -23.64
CA MET A 56 -0.06 16.11 -22.41
C MET A 56 0.36 17.53 -22.02
N GLN A 57 0.83 18.34 -22.96
CA GLN A 57 1.18 19.75 -22.72
C GLN A 57 -0.02 20.56 -22.24
N THR A 58 -1.20 20.33 -22.81
CA THR A 58 -2.45 20.97 -22.38
C THR A 58 -2.80 20.56 -20.96
N PHE A 59 -2.70 19.28 -20.61
CA PHE A 59 -2.93 18.80 -19.26
C PHE A 59 -1.94 19.44 -18.27
N THR A 60 -0.64 19.39 -18.57
CA THR A 60 0.41 19.96 -17.72
C THR A 60 0.18 21.46 -17.51
N PHE A 61 -0.15 22.19 -18.57
CA PHE A 61 -0.46 23.62 -18.49
C PHE A 61 -1.64 23.90 -17.54
N LEU A 62 -2.76 23.17 -17.67
CA LEU A 62 -3.95 23.38 -16.85
C LEU A 62 -3.72 23.18 -15.36
N PHE A 63 -2.81 22.27 -15.00
CA PHE A 63 -2.54 21.90 -13.62
C PHE A 63 -1.12 22.27 -13.18
N ARG A 64 -0.49 23.26 -13.81
CA ARG A 64 0.82 23.80 -13.39
C ARG A 64 0.77 24.60 -12.09
N ASN A 65 -0.42 25.12 -11.73
CA ASN A 65 -0.66 25.92 -10.54
C ASN A 65 -2.01 25.55 -9.89
N THR A 66 -2.24 26.06 -8.68
CA THR A 66 -3.46 25.76 -7.90
C THR A 66 -4.65 26.68 -8.22
N ASN A 67 -4.54 27.58 -9.20
CA ASN A 67 -5.60 28.53 -9.52
C ASN A 67 -6.82 27.84 -10.15
N PHE A 68 -6.61 26.65 -10.69
CA PHE A 68 -7.62 25.97 -11.48
C PHE A 68 -8.62 25.16 -10.63
N ARG A 69 -9.91 25.52 -10.71
CA ARG A 69 -11.00 24.73 -10.13
C ARG A 69 -11.55 23.77 -11.18
N SER A 70 -11.57 22.49 -10.87
CA SER A 70 -11.97 21.41 -11.80
C SER A 70 -13.46 21.46 -12.12
N GLN A 71 -13.82 22.22 -13.16
CA GLN A 71 -15.18 22.29 -13.68
C GLN A 71 -15.16 22.38 -15.22
N GLY A 72 -16.10 21.69 -15.86
CA GLY A 72 -16.33 21.79 -17.30
C GLY A 72 -15.22 21.17 -18.15
N VAL A 73 -14.56 21.98 -18.98
CA VAL A 73 -13.60 21.50 -19.99
C VAL A 73 -12.39 20.81 -19.36
N ALA A 74 -11.91 21.27 -18.20
CA ALA A 74 -10.74 20.65 -17.56
C ALA A 74 -11.01 19.23 -17.06
N GLU A 75 -12.20 18.94 -16.51
CA GLU A 75 -12.58 17.57 -16.14
C GLU A 75 -12.58 16.66 -17.37
N ARG A 76 -13.04 17.17 -18.52
CA ARG A 76 -12.99 16.44 -19.78
C ARG A 76 -11.56 16.22 -20.27
N ILE A 77 -10.66 17.19 -20.08
CA ILE A 77 -9.24 17.04 -20.43
C ILE A 77 -8.55 16.02 -19.53
N ILE A 78 -8.85 15.97 -18.22
CA ILE A 78 -8.37 14.91 -17.33
C ILE A 78 -8.82 13.54 -17.85
N TRP A 79 -10.09 13.41 -18.21
CA TRP A 79 -10.62 12.17 -18.76
C TRP A 79 -9.90 11.77 -20.06
N LEU A 80 -9.72 12.70 -20.99
CA LEU A 80 -8.99 12.46 -22.25
C LEU A 80 -7.53 12.06 -22.01
N PHE A 81 -6.84 12.72 -21.08
CA PHE A 81 -5.50 12.37 -20.65
C PHE A 81 -5.45 10.93 -20.13
N LEU A 82 -6.33 10.57 -19.19
CA LEU A 82 -6.39 9.24 -18.59
C LEU A 82 -6.70 8.13 -19.60
N LYS A 83 -7.50 8.42 -20.64
CA LYS A 83 -7.73 7.46 -21.74
C LYS A 83 -6.53 7.37 -22.68
N SER A 84 -5.85 8.49 -22.95
CA SER A 84 -4.72 8.54 -23.87
C SER A 84 -3.53 7.74 -23.36
N ILE A 85 -3.22 7.81 -22.06
CA ILE A 85 -2.10 7.05 -21.44
C ILE A 85 -2.34 5.53 -21.37
N LYS A 86 -3.51 5.02 -21.78
CA LYS A 86 -3.79 3.58 -21.88
C LYS A 86 -3.32 2.97 -23.19
N ALA A 87 -2.97 3.81 -24.17
CA ALA A 87 -2.43 3.33 -25.42
C ALA A 87 -1.07 2.63 -25.19
N PRO A 88 -0.76 1.57 -25.95
CA PRO A 88 0.48 0.83 -25.80
C PRO A 88 1.71 1.55 -26.37
N ASP A 89 1.55 2.76 -26.89
CA ASP A 89 2.56 3.49 -27.65
C ASP A 89 3.15 4.64 -26.80
N PRO A 90 4.32 4.44 -26.17
CA PRO A 90 4.92 5.40 -25.25
C PRO A 90 5.53 6.59 -26.00
N ILE A 91 5.37 7.79 -25.45
CA ILE A 91 6.03 9.00 -25.95
C ILE A 91 7.40 9.12 -25.30
N ARG A 92 8.45 9.27 -26.12
CA ARG A 92 9.83 9.42 -25.63
C ARG A 92 10.24 10.87 -25.38
N ASP A 93 9.72 11.81 -26.15
CA ASP A 93 10.22 13.19 -26.18
C ASP A 93 9.43 14.17 -25.30
N PHE A 94 8.75 13.66 -24.27
CA PHE A 94 7.92 14.47 -23.37
C PHE A 94 8.50 14.49 -21.96
N ASP A 95 8.57 15.68 -21.35
CA ASP A 95 9.06 15.83 -19.97
C ASP A 95 8.02 15.32 -18.96
N ALA A 96 8.18 14.05 -18.57
CA ALA A 96 7.32 13.41 -17.59
C ALA A 96 7.43 14.01 -16.18
N ARG A 97 8.48 14.80 -15.85
CA ARG A 97 8.63 15.42 -14.52
C ARG A 97 7.53 16.45 -14.29
N LEU A 98 7.42 17.42 -15.19
CA LEU A 98 6.41 18.48 -15.14
C LEU A 98 4.99 17.90 -15.09
N LEU A 99 4.76 16.81 -15.84
CA LEU A 99 3.47 16.14 -15.81
C LEU A 99 3.16 15.49 -14.45
N MET A 100 4.12 14.84 -13.80
CA MET A 100 3.88 14.25 -12.47
C MET A 100 3.53 15.32 -11.43
N ASP A 101 4.21 16.47 -11.46
CA ASP A 101 3.90 17.60 -10.59
C ASP A 101 2.50 18.15 -10.87
N SER A 102 2.13 18.27 -12.15
CA SER A 102 0.77 18.62 -12.56
C SER A 102 -0.28 17.60 -12.14
N ILE A 103 0.03 16.30 -12.13
CA ILE A 103 -0.88 15.28 -11.61
C ILE A 103 -1.07 15.47 -10.10
N VAL A 104 -0.01 15.75 -9.35
CA VAL A 104 -0.09 16.02 -7.90
C VAL A 104 -1.01 17.21 -7.61
N ILE A 105 -0.88 18.30 -8.36
CA ILE A 105 -1.76 19.47 -8.24
C ILE A 105 -3.21 19.10 -8.64
N CYS A 106 -3.38 18.41 -9.76
CA CYS A 106 -4.68 17.97 -10.28
C CYS A 106 -5.45 17.12 -9.25
N VAL A 107 -4.78 16.15 -8.60
CA VAL A 107 -5.42 15.28 -7.59
C VAL A 107 -5.55 15.93 -6.22
N GLY A 108 -5.09 17.17 -6.05
CA GLY A 108 -5.47 18.01 -4.91
C GLY A 108 -6.99 18.26 -4.84
N HIS A 109 -7.69 18.12 -5.97
CA HIS A 109 -9.16 18.14 -6.01
C HIS A 109 -9.74 16.71 -5.98
N ILE A 110 -10.61 16.45 -5.00
CA ILE A 110 -11.11 15.10 -4.70
C ILE A 110 -11.77 14.39 -5.88
N ARG A 111 -12.54 15.11 -6.72
CA ARG A 111 -13.19 14.50 -7.89
C ARG A 111 -12.17 13.98 -8.90
N ASN A 112 -11.09 14.70 -9.10
CA ASN A 112 -10.04 14.32 -10.04
C ASN A 112 -9.23 13.15 -9.47
N GLN A 113 -8.90 13.19 -8.18
CA GLN A 113 -8.25 12.08 -7.48
C GLN A 113 -9.04 10.78 -7.68
N ILE A 114 -10.36 10.85 -7.55
CA ILE A 114 -11.26 9.71 -7.80
C ILE A 114 -11.19 9.25 -9.26
N MET A 115 -11.19 10.16 -10.24
CA MET A 115 -11.01 9.78 -11.66
C MET A 115 -9.67 9.07 -11.90
N PHE A 116 -8.59 9.53 -11.29
CA PHE A 116 -7.28 8.87 -11.38
C PHE A 116 -7.29 7.47 -10.77
N ILE A 117 -7.92 7.30 -9.59
CA ILE A 117 -8.11 5.98 -8.97
C ILE A 117 -8.97 5.09 -9.87
N GLU A 118 -10.05 5.64 -10.44
CA GLU A 118 -11.01 4.94 -11.28
C GLU A 118 -10.39 4.46 -12.61
N GLU A 119 -9.51 5.25 -13.19
CA GLU A 119 -8.90 4.89 -14.46
C GLU A 119 -7.60 4.10 -14.28
N ASN A 120 -7.19 3.80 -13.05
CA ASN A 120 -5.88 3.23 -12.71
C ASN A 120 -4.71 4.11 -13.22
N GLY A 121 -4.86 5.43 -13.09
CA GLY A 121 -3.98 6.45 -13.66
C GLY A 121 -2.49 6.20 -13.38
N PRO A 122 -2.06 6.03 -12.12
CA PRO A 122 -0.65 5.79 -11.80
C PRO A 122 -0.04 4.55 -12.48
N PHE A 123 -0.80 3.45 -12.58
CA PHE A 123 -0.36 2.27 -13.31
C PHE A 123 -0.12 2.58 -14.79
N HIS A 124 -1.03 3.31 -15.43
CA HIS A 124 -0.87 3.68 -16.82
C HIS A 124 0.27 4.69 -17.04
N VAL A 125 0.43 5.67 -16.15
CA VAL A 125 1.57 6.62 -16.18
C VAL A 125 2.90 5.85 -16.10
N TYR A 126 3.00 4.87 -15.20
CA TYR A 126 4.20 4.06 -15.03
C TYR A 126 4.66 3.41 -16.34
N TYR A 127 3.73 2.77 -17.06
CA TYR A 127 4.03 2.06 -18.30
C TYR A 127 4.19 2.99 -19.49
N PHE A 128 3.32 4.00 -19.60
CA PHE A 128 3.31 4.90 -20.74
C PHE A 128 4.59 5.75 -20.82
N PHE A 129 5.16 6.15 -19.68
CA PHE A 129 6.41 6.92 -19.63
C PHE A 129 7.65 6.08 -19.32
N GLN A 130 7.53 4.75 -19.34
CA GLN A 130 8.62 3.81 -19.08
C GLN A 130 9.41 4.17 -17.81
N ILE A 131 8.70 4.41 -16.70
CA ILE A 131 9.30 4.99 -15.49
C ILE A 131 10.43 4.14 -14.92
N SER A 132 10.42 2.81 -15.12
CA SER A 132 11.49 1.90 -14.71
C SER A 132 12.84 2.18 -15.34
N THR A 133 12.88 2.73 -16.56
CA THR A 133 14.14 2.97 -17.28
C THR A 133 14.70 4.37 -17.02
N ASN A 134 13.97 5.20 -16.27
CA ASN A 134 14.26 6.62 -16.12
C ASN A 134 14.53 6.97 -14.65
N ASN A 135 15.24 8.07 -14.41
CA ASN A 135 15.50 8.62 -13.06
C ASN A 135 14.24 9.28 -12.43
N LEU A 136 13.04 8.77 -12.74
CA LEU A 136 11.74 9.34 -12.38
C LEU A 136 11.04 8.59 -11.24
N LEU A 137 11.57 7.46 -10.79
CA LEU A 137 10.97 6.64 -9.74
C LEU A 137 10.62 7.44 -8.46
N PRO A 138 11.48 8.32 -7.91
CA PRO A 138 11.12 9.08 -6.71
C PRO A 138 9.89 9.99 -6.92
N LEU A 139 9.84 10.70 -8.05
CA LEU A 139 8.70 11.57 -8.41
C LEU A 139 7.43 10.75 -8.63
N PHE A 140 7.56 9.61 -9.31
CA PHE A 140 6.46 8.69 -9.55
C PHE A 140 5.85 8.17 -8.24
N TRP A 141 6.68 7.78 -7.27
CA TRP A 141 6.19 7.32 -5.98
C TRP A 141 5.53 8.43 -5.17
N ASN A 142 6.06 9.65 -5.24
CA ASN A 142 5.41 10.82 -4.65
C ASN A 142 4.01 11.03 -5.26
N MET A 143 3.92 11.05 -6.59
CA MET A 143 2.65 11.16 -7.31
C MET A 143 1.67 10.04 -6.92
N CYS A 144 2.11 8.77 -6.87
CA CYS A 144 1.28 7.65 -6.43
C CYS A 144 0.72 7.86 -5.02
N GLN A 145 1.53 8.37 -4.10
CA GLN A 145 1.07 8.65 -2.74
C GLN A 145 -0.03 9.71 -2.75
N HIS A 146 0.12 10.79 -3.51
CA HIS A 146 -0.94 11.80 -3.65
C HIS A 146 -2.22 11.23 -4.25
N VAL A 147 -2.13 10.41 -5.30
CA VAL A 147 -3.31 9.81 -5.95
C VAL A 147 -4.05 8.87 -5.01
N TYR A 148 -3.35 8.00 -4.28
CA TYR A 148 -3.97 6.96 -3.45
C TYR A 148 -4.14 7.35 -1.97
N ASN A 149 -3.72 8.54 -1.55
CA ASN A 149 -3.96 9.06 -0.19
C ASN A 149 -5.35 9.72 -0.11
N LEU A 150 -6.39 8.88 -0.10
CA LEU A 150 -7.77 9.32 -0.05
C LEU A 150 -8.26 9.44 1.40
N ASP A 151 -8.92 10.54 1.77
CA ASP A 151 -9.60 10.67 3.07
C ASP A 151 -10.75 9.64 3.17
N TYR A 152 -10.82 8.90 4.29
CA TYR A 152 -11.87 7.92 4.59
C TYR A 152 -13.30 8.47 4.44
N ARG A 153 -13.49 9.78 4.60
CA ARG A 153 -14.77 10.47 4.40
C ARG A 153 -15.29 10.39 2.97
N ASN A 154 -14.41 10.14 2.00
CA ASN A 154 -14.77 10.01 0.58
C ASN A 154 -15.05 8.57 0.13
N SER A 155 -15.09 7.62 1.07
CA SER A 155 -15.34 6.19 0.80
C SER A 155 -16.61 5.93 0.00
N THR A 156 -17.68 6.70 0.21
CA THR A 156 -18.97 6.53 -0.49
C THR A 156 -18.87 6.74 -2.00
N THR A 157 -17.98 7.62 -2.45
CA THR A 157 -17.79 7.88 -3.88
C THR A 157 -17.04 6.73 -4.56
N LEU A 158 -16.11 6.09 -3.84
CA LEU A 158 -15.38 4.93 -4.34
C LEU A 158 -16.19 3.63 -4.35
N LEU A 159 -17.30 3.53 -3.62
CA LEU A 159 -18.13 2.32 -3.58
C LEU A 159 -18.67 1.91 -4.94
N ARG A 160 -18.90 2.89 -5.83
CA ARG A 160 -19.44 2.66 -7.18
C ARG A 160 -18.42 2.05 -8.13
N ILE A 161 -17.17 1.96 -7.70
CA ILE A 161 -16.05 1.68 -8.58
C ILE A 161 -15.71 0.20 -8.52
N ASN A 162 -15.58 -0.44 -9.69
CA ASN A 162 -15.13 -1.83 -9.81
C ASN A 162 -13.61 -1.94 -9.53
N HIS A 163 -13.24 -2.08 -8.26
CA HIS A 163 -11.84 -2.25 -7.84
C HIS A 163 -11.25 -3.61 -8.27
N SER A 164 -12.10 -4.63 -8.42
CA SER A 164 -11.72 -6.01 -8.75
C SER A 164 -10.95 -6.10 -10.07
N SER A 165 -11.44 -5.44 -11.12
CA SER A 165 -10.78 -5.47 -12.44
C SER A 165 -9.37 -4.88 -12.41
N ARG A 166 -9.15 -3.81 -11.63
CA ARG A 166 -7.84 -3.14 -11.51
C ARG A 166 -6.85 -3.95 -10.70
N LEU A 167 -7.29 -4.51 -9.57
CA LEU A 167 -6.45 -5.40 -8.78
C LEU A 167 -6.03 -6.60 -9.63
N ASN A 168 -6.96 -7.21 -10.37
CA ASN A 168 -6.66 -8.31 -11.27
C ASN A 168 -5.71 -7.90 -12.41
N GLN A 169 -5.84 -6.67 -12.95
CA GLN A 169 -4.90 -6.15 -13.94
C GLN A 169 -3.47 -6.07 -13.38
N LEU A 170 -3.30 -5.47 -12.19
CA LEU A 170 -2.00 -5.35 -11.52
C LEU A 170 -1.39 -6.71 -11.20
N MET A 171 -2.19 -7.62 -10.63
CA MET A 171 -1.75 -8.96 -10.29
C MET A 171 -1.37 -9.78 -11.53
N THR A 172 -2.17 -9.71 -12.60
CA THR A 172 -1.88 -10.40 -13.86
C THR A 172 -0.60 -9.87 -14.49
N LYS A 173 -0.43 -8.54 -14.53
CA LYS A 173 0.78 -7.91 -15.06
C LYS A 173 2.03 -8.34 -14.27
N TYR A 174 1.93 -8.37 -12.94
CA TYR A 174 2.99 -8.90 -12.10
C TYR A 174 3.27 -10.38 -12.39
N THR A 175 2.26 -11.24 -12.42
CA THR A 175 2.46 -12.68 -12.66
C THR A 175 3.12 -12.96 -14.01
N LEU A 176 2.79 -12.17 -15.04
CA LEU A 176 3.35 -12.31 -16.38
C LEU A 176 4.81 -11.83 -16.50
N HIS A 177 5.17 -10.74 -15.82
CA HIS A 177 6.47 -10.08 -16.04
C HIS A 177 7.39 -10.04 -14.81
N GLN A 178 6.90 -10.45 -13.64
CA GLN A 178 7.58 -10.39 -12.34
C GLN A 178 8.11 -8.98 -12.00
N GLU A 179 7.46 -7.93 -12.50
CA GLU A 179 7.87 -6.53 -12.28
C GLU A 179 7.54 -6.07 -10.84
N GLU A 180 8.55 -5.92 -9.99
CA GLU A 180 8.37 -5.51 -8.58
C GLU A 180 7.54 -4.25 -8.39
N ASN A 181 7.72 -3.25 -9.27
CA ASN A 181 6.98 -2.00 -9.21
C ASN A 181 5.46 -2.19 -9.39
N CYS A 182 5.02 -3.21 -10.14
CA CYS A 182 3.59 -3.56 -10.20
C CYS A 182 3.06 -4.05 -8.85
N ALA A 183 3.83 -4.87 -8.14
CA ALA A 183 3.44 -5.30 -6.80
C ALA A 183 3.41 -4.12 -5.82
N LEU A 184 4.36 -3.19 -5.91
CA LEU A 184 4.36 -1.99 -5.08
C LEU A 184 3.13 -1.11 -5.33
N ILE A 185 2.74 -0.88 -6.59
CA ILE A 185 1.49 -0.18 -6.93
C ILE A 185 0.28 -0.94 -6.36
N LEU A 186 0.23 -2.27 -6.52
CA LEU A 186 -0.82 -3.12 -5.95
C LEU A 186 -0.94 -2.95 -4.44
N PHE A 187 0.16 -2.95 -3.69
CA PHE A 187 0.14 -2.74 -2.25
C PHE A 187 -0.33 -1.34 -1.86
N ILE A 188 0.02 -0.30 -2.62
CA ILE A 188 -0.48 1.06 -2.40
C ILE A 188 -2.01 1.13 -2.60
N VAL A 189 -2.53 0.50 -3.67
CA VAL A 189 -3.98 0.41 -3.92
C VAL A 189 -4.69 -0.35 -2.80
N LEU A 190 -4.18 -1.52 -2.39
CA LEU A 190 -4.76 -2.30 -1.31
C LEU A 190 -4.71 -1.55 0.03
N ARG A 191 -3.62 -0.81 0.30
CA ARG A 191 -3.52 0.06 1.48
C ARG A 191 -4.59 1.14 1.48
N MET A 192 -4.83 1.79 0.33
CA MET A 192 -5.92 2.75 0.18
C MET A 192 -7.26 2.07 0.47
N LEU A 193 -7.54 0.90 -0.12
CA LEU A 193 -8.78 0.16 0.10
C LEU A 193 -8.98 -0.25 1.57
N VAL A 194 -7.92 -0.63 2.28
CA VAL A 194 -7.96 -0.87 3.73
C VAL A 194 -8.33 0.41 4.48
N HIS A 195 -7.69 1.54 4.14
CA HIS A 195 -7.93 2.83 4.78
C HIS A 195 -9.39 3.28 4.63
N VAL A 196 -9.96 3.14 3.44
CA VAL A 196 -11.36 3.49 3.17
C VAL A 196 -12.37 2.37 3.46
N ARG A 197 -11.92 1.25 4.08
CA ARG A 197 -12.74 0.08 4.43
C ARG A 197 -13.46 -0.59 3.25
N LEU A 198 -12.91 -0.49 2.05
CA LEU A 198 -13.45 -1.08 0.82
C LEU A 198 -12.74 -2.37 0.40
N LEU A 199 -11.75 -2.84 1.16
CA LEU A 199 -11.04 -4.06 0.77
C LEU A 199 -11.96 -5.29 0.69
N TYR A 200 -12.99 -5.38 1.54
CA TYR A 200 -13.95 -6.49 1.52
C TYR A 200 -14.89 -6.49 0.31
N SER A 201 -15.14 -5.33 -0.29
CA SER A 201 -15.96 -5.25 -1.50
C SER A 201 -15.16 -5.53 -2.78
N ALA A 202 -13.83 -5.53 -2.69
CA ALA A 202 -12.97 -5.88 -3.80
C ALA A 202 -12.85 -7.40 -3.93
N ASN A 203 -13.26 -7.94 -5.09
CA ASN A 203 -13.11 -9.36 -5.39
C ASN A 203 -11.81 -9.58 -6.19
N PHE A 204 -10.84 -10.24 -5.59
CA PHE A 204 -9.56 -10.54 -6.24
C PHE A 204 -9.01 -11.89 -5.76
N ASN A 205 -8.15 -12.50 -6.57
CA ASN A 205 -7.56 -13.79 -6.27
C ASN A 205 -6.53 -13.69 -5.13
N ILE A 206 -6.93 -14.10 -3.92
CA ILE A 206 -6.08 -14.05 -2.72
C ILE A 206 -4.90 -15.02 -2.80
N THR A 207 -5.07 -16.15 -3.47
CA THR A 207 -3.96 -17.09 -3.69
C THR A 207 -2.90 -16.45 -4.56
N GLN A 208 -3.30 -15.77 -5.64
CA GLN A 208 -2.37 -14.99 -6.47
C GLN A 208 -1.72 -13.87 -5.66
N PHE A 209 -2.51 -13.11 -4.89
CA PHE A 209 -1.97 -12.06 -4.02
C PHE A 209 -0.96 -12.59 -2.98
N PHE A 210 -1.19 -13.80 -2.46
CA PHE A 210 -0.24 -14.47 -1.57
C PHE A 210 1.07 -14.79 -2.28
N VAL A 211 1.02 -15.32 -3.51
CA VAL A 211 2.24 -15.58 -4.31
C VAL A 211 3.03 -14.29 -4.54
N ILE A 212 2.35 -13.18 -4.86
CA ILE A 212 2.98 -11.86 -5.02
C ILE A 212 3.61 -11.39 -3.71
N THR A 213 2.87 -11.52 -2.60
CA THR A 213 3.36 -11.18 -1.26
C THR A 213 4.66 -11.91 -0.95
N VAL A 214 4.68 -13.23 -1.15
CA VAL A 214 5.85 -14.08 -0.95
C VAL A 214 7.02 -13.59 -1.78
N SER A 215 6.82 -13.40 -3.08
CA SER A 215 7.90 -13.05 -4.01
C SER A 215 8.55 -11.71 -3.66
N ILE A 216 7.78 -10.75 -3.15
CA ILE A 216 8.31 -9.44 -2.72
C ILE A 216 8.92 -9.52 -1.33
N CYS A 217 8.33 -10.28 -0.41
CA CYS A 217 8.80 -10.31 0.98
C CYS A 217 10.06 -11.16 1.17
N GLN A 218 10.17 -12.29 0.48
CA GLN A 218 11.22 -13.28 0.75
C GLN A 218 12.65 -12.72 0.60
N PRO A 219 13.00 -11.98 -0.49
CA PRO A 219 14.31 -11.35 -0.60
C PRO A 219 14.56 -10.29 0.49
N ASN A 220 13.48 -9.68 0.99
CA ASN A 220 13.54 -8.52 1.90
C ASN A 220 13.45 -8.88 3.38
N PHE A 221 13.13 -10.13 3.72
CA PHE A 221 13.10 -10.59 5.12
C PHE A 221 14.47 -10.51 5.80
N GLN A 222 15.56 -10.58 5.04
CA GLN A 222 16.93 -10.54 5.59
C GLN A 222 17.41 -9.12 5.92
N THR A 223 16.98 -8.12 5.16
CA THR A 223 17.55 -6.75 5.22
C THR A 223 16.81 -5.82 6.18
N PHE A 224 15.56 -6.14 6.57
CA PHE A 224 14.72 -5.34 7.50
C PHE A 224 14.53 -3.85 7.15
N ASN A 225 14.99 -3.38 5.99
CA ASN A 225 14.99 -1.97 5.61
C ASN A 225 13.62 -1.42 5.22
N TYR A 226 12.58 -2.26 5.23
CA TYR A 226 11.24 -1.94 4.76
C TYR A 226 10.19 -1.87 5.88
N ARG A 227 10.50 -1.19 6.99
CA ARG A 227 9.59 -1.10 8.16
C ARG A 227 8.17 -0.64 7.80
N ASN A 228 8.08 0.43 7.00
CA ASN A 228 6.79 1.00 6.59
C ASN A 228 6.00 0.05 5.70
N PHE A 229 6.68 -0.69 4.82
CA PHE A 229 6.08 -1.68 3.94
C PHE A 229 5.45 -2.83 4.72
N PHE A 230 6.20 -3.48 5.61
CA PHE A 230 5.70 -4.59 6.42
C PHE A 230 4.54 -4.17 7.34
N SER A 231 4.56 -2.94 7.86
CA SER A 231 3.43 -2.44 8.65
C SER A 231 2.14 -2.28 7.83
N GLN A 232 2.25 -1.82 6.59
CA GLN A 232 1.12 -1.71 5.67
C GLN A 232 0.62 -3.08 5.24
N LEU A 233 1.53 -3.98 4.88
CA LEU A 233 1.22 -5.35 4.48
C LEU A 233 0.56 -6.14 5.61
N SER A 234 1.04 -5.99 6.85
CA SER A 234 0.41 -6.53 8.05
C SER A 234 -1.04 -6.05 8.20
N LYS A 235 -1.33 -4.77 7.95
CA LYS A 235 -2.72 -4.25 7.97
C LYS A 235 -3.58 -4.88 6.86
N ILE A 236 -3.06 -5.01 5.64
CA ILE A 236 -3.76 -5.66 4.53
C ILE A 236 -4.13 -7.10 4.90
N TRP A 237 -3.15 -7.90 5.30
CA TRP A 237 -3.40 -9.30 5.70
C TRP A 237 -4.34 -9.43 6.90
N THR A 238 -4.27 -8.51 7.86
CA THR A 238 -5.21 -8.52 8.99
C THR A 238 -6.67 -8.37 8.53
N VAL A 239 -6.93 -7.48 7.56
CA VAL A 239 -8.27 -7.32 7.00
C VAL A 239 -8.65 -8.57 6.19
N LEU A 240 -7.75 -9.08 5.34
CA LEU A 240 -7.99 -10.30 4.56
C LEU A 240 -8.22 -11.56 5.41
N LEU A 241 -7.69 -11.64 6.63
CA LEU A 241 -7.93 -12.78 7.52
C LEU A 241 -9.22 -12.64 8.35
N ARG A 242 -9.86 -11.47 8.33
CA ARG A 242 -11.11 -11.23 9.06
C ARG A 242 -12.34 -11.50 8.23
N GLY A 243 -12.35 -11.06 6.97
CA GLY A 243 -13.57 -11.06 6.14
C GLY A 243 -13.77 -12.31 5.30
N PHE A 244 -12.98 -13.34 5.48
CA PHE A 244 -13.16 -14.56 4.73
C PHE A 244 -13.16 -15.78 5.65
N ASP A 245 -13.87 -16.82 5.22
CA ASP A 245 -13.97 -18.07 5.96
C ASP A 245 -12.57 -18.59 6.30
N LYS A 246 -12.33 -18.67 7.61
CA LYS A 246 -10.98 -18.70 8.21
C LYS A 246 -10.21 -19.99 7.91
N ALA A 247 -10.91 -21.06 7.55
CA ALA A 247 -10.33 -22.40 7.45
C ALA A 247 -9.44 -22.59 6.21
N ASP A 248 -9.86 -22.12 5.03
CA ASP A 248 -9.18 -22.48 3.77
C ASP A 248 -7.93 -21.64 3.48
N LYS A 249 -7.62 -20.64 4.31
CA LYS A 249 -6.68 -19.57 3.94
C LYS A 249 -5.29 -19.69 4.53
N ILE A 250 -5.13 -20.33 5.68
CA ILE A 250 -3.82 -20.59 6.31
C ILE A 250 -3.59 -22.12 6.41
N ALA A 251 -4.23 -22.91 5.56
CA ALA A 251 -4.14 -24.36 5.64
C ALA A 251 -2.73 -24.91 5.31
N SER A 252 -1.92 -24.17 4.53
CA SER A 252 -0.55 -24.59 4.20
C SER A 252 0.46 -23.98 5.17
N GLU A 253 1.40 -24.78 5.61
CA GLU A 253 2.57 -24.39 6.41
C GLU A 253 3.27 -23.14 5.86
N TYR A 254 3.50 -23.10 4.55
CA TYR A 254 4.18 -21.98 3.90
C TYR A 254 3.44 -20.63 4.04
N LYS A 255 2.10 -20.64 4.02
CA LYS A 255 1.27 -19.46 4.29
C LYS A 255 1.37 -19.03 5.75
N LEU A 256 1.36 -19.98 6.67
CA LEU A 256 1.53 -19.71 8.10
C LEU A 256 2.88 -19.03 8.37
N ILE A 257 3.98 -19.59 7.87
CA ILE A 257 5.34 -19.05 7.99
C ILE A 257 5.41 -17.61 7.46
N THR A 258 4.97 -17.39 6.21
CA THR A 258 5.10 -16.09 5.55
C THR A 258 4.27 -15.02 6.26
N ILE A 259 3.01 -15.32 6.60
CA ILE A 259 2.12 -14.35 7.28
C ILE A 259 2.62 -14.07 8.70
N SER A 260 3.10 -15.11 9.41
CA SER A 260 3.72 -14.97 10.72
C SER A 260 4.92 -14.04 10.69
N ALA A 261 5.81 -14.19 9.71
CA ALA A 261 6.95 -13.30 9.53
C ALA A 261 6.54 -11.84 9.31
N ILE A 262 5.55 -11.59 8.44
CA ILE A 262 5.02 -10.25 8.20
C ILE A 262 4.48 -9.63 9.49
N PHE A 263 3.74 -10.40 10.29
CA PHE A 263 3.19 -9.94 11.56
C PHE A 263 4.27 -9.75 12.63
N ALA A 264 5.26 -10.63 12.68
CA ALA A 264 6.37 -10.54 13.61
C ALA A 264 7.22 -9.28 13.35
N ILE A 265 7.53 -8.96 12.08
CA ILE A 265 8.25 -7.73 11.72
C ILE A 265 7.44 -6.48 12.07
N ASP A 266 6.14 -6.42 11.77
CA ASP A 266 5.30 -5.27 12.15
C ASP A 266 5.22 -5.11 13.67
N LEU A 267 5.11 -6.21 14.42
CA LEU A 267 5.05 -6.18 15.88
C LEU A 267 6.39 -5.78 16.50
N LEU A 268 7.50 -6.32 16.01
CA LEU A 268 8.87 -5.96 16.39
C LEU A 268 9.09 -4.44 16.28
N ASN A 269 8.74 -3.86 15.13
CA ASN A 269 8.87 -2.42 14.91
C ASN A 269 8.01 -1.60 15.88
N LYS A 270 6.79 -2.07 16.18
CA LYS A 270 5.91 -1.41 17.16
C LYS A 270 6.45 -1.47 18.58
N LEU A 271 6.95 -2.63 19.01
CA LEU A 271 7.52 -2.80 20.35
C LEU A 271 8.76 -1.93 20.53
N ARG A 272 9.67 -1.89 19.53
CA ARG A 272 10.84 -0.99 19.55
C ARG A 272 10.42 0.48 19.66
N HIS A 273 9.45 0.92 18.88
CA HIS A 273 8.92 2.29 18.96
C HIS A 273 8.26 2.59 20.32
N MET A 274 7.47 1.66 20.85
CA MET A 274 6.82 1.81 22.16
C MET A 274 7.84 1.90 23.30
N ALA A 275 8.85 1.04 23.26
CA ALA A 275 9.94 1.01 24.24
C ALA A 275 10.83 2.27 24.19
N SER A 276 10.98 2.93 23.03
CA SER A 276 11.74 4.18 22.93
C SER A 276 10.96 5.41 23.38
N HIS A 277 9.62 5.36 23.37
CA HIS A 277 8.75 6.50 23.71
C HIS A 277 7.95 6.30 25.01
N SER A 278 8.24 5.25 25.79
CA SER A 278 7.51 4.92 27.02
C SER A 278 5.98 4.79 26.82
N ILE A 279 5.55 4.25 25.68
CA ILE A 279 4.12 4.05 25.34
C ILE A 279 3.69 2.62 25.68
N GLU A 280 2.61 2.47 26.44
CA GLU A 280 2.02 1.16 26.75
C GLU A 280 1.37 0.50 25.51
N LEU A 281 1.54 -0.83 25.41
CA LEU A 281 0.95 -1.66 24.37
C LEU A 281 -0.55 -1.86 24.62
N ASN A 282 -1.39 -1.15 23.86
CA ASN A 282 -2.81 -1.46 23.78
C ASN A 282 -3.05 -2.74 22.96
N VAL A 283 -3.46 -3.84 23.59
CA VAL A 283 -3.71 -5.15 22.95
C VAL A 283 -5.15 -5.19 22.40
N THR A 284 -5.30 -5.02 21.09
CA THR A 284 -6.59 -5.13 20.40
C THR A 284 -6.81 -6.55 19.85
N GLU A 285 -8.05 -6.91 19.50
CA GLU A 285 -8.37 -8.19 18.84
C GLU A 285 -7.51 -8.48 17.61
N ASN A 286 -7.18 -7.44 16.84
CA ASN A 286 -6.25 -7.56 15.71
C ASN A 286 -4.84 -7.99 16.15
N LYS A 287 -4.34 -7.41 17.24
CA LYS A 287 -3.02 -7.77 17.77
C LYS A 287 -3.05 -9.18 18.36
N LYS A 288 -4.13 -9.57 19.05
CA LYS A 288 -4.33 -10.94 19.53
C LYS A 288 -4.30 -11.95 18.37
N GLN A 289 -5.07 -11.72 17.31
CA GLN A 289 -5.09 -12.59 16.13
C GLN A 289 -3.69 -12.76 15.51
N ARG A 290 -2.95 -11.66 15.36
CA ARG A 290 -1.57 -11.70 14.82
C ARG A 290 -0.63 -12.49 15.74
N LEU A 291 -0.73 -12.28 17.06
CA LEU A 291 0.03 -13.03 18.05
C LEU A 291 -0.28 -14.53 18.01
N TYR A 292 -1.56 -14.90 17.86
CA TYR A 292 -1.94 -16.31 17.72
C TYR A 292 -1.35 -16.95 16.47
N ILE A 293 -1.30 -16.23 15.33
CA ILE A 293 -0.68 -16.75 14.11
C ILE A 293 0.83 -16.96 14.29
N ILE A 294 1.50 -16.01 14.96
CA ILE A 294 2.92 -16.17 15.32
C ILE A 294 3.12 -17.35 16.27
N TYR A 295 2.27 -17.47 17.29
CA TYR A 295 2.28 -18.56 18.25
C TYR A 295 2.04 -19.93 17.59
N PHE A 296 1.09 -20.05 16.67
CA PHE A 296 0.86 -21.28 15.91
C PHE A 296 2.05 -21.66 15.04
N THR A 297 2.78 -20.68 14.51
CA THR A 297 4.04 -20.93 13.81
C THR A 297 5.08 -21.54 14.75
N LEU A 298 5.22 -21.00 15.97
CA LEU A 298 6.12 -21.58 16.99
C LEU A 298 5.67 -22.99 17.45
N ILE A 299 4.37 -23.27 17.53
CA ILE A 299 3.88 -24.63 17.79
C ILE A 299 4.27 -25.58 16.65
N SER A 300 4.17 -25.10 15.41
CA SER A 300 4.44 -25.88 14.21
C SER A 300 5.93 -26.03 13.91
N SER A 301 6.83 -25.33 14.62
CA SER A 301 8.29 -25.37 14.40
C SER A 301 8.87 -26.78 14.30
N PRO A 302 8.45 -27.79 15.10
CA PRO A 302 8.98 -29.16 14.96
C PRO A 302 8.65 -29.84 13.62
N ILE A 303 7.63 -29.34 12.90
CA ILE A 303 7.21 -29.82 11.59
C ILE A 303 7.82 -28.94 10.47
N ILE A 304 8.07 -27.67 10.77
CA ILE A 304 8.68 -26.73 9.85
C ILE A 304 10.16 -27.07 9.70
N ASP A 305 10.62 -27.22 8.45
CA ASP A 305 12.04 -27.39 8.15
C ASP A 305 12.78 -26.07 8.43
N GLU A 306 13.36 -25.95 9.63
CA GLU A 306 14.07 -24.75 10.07
C GLU A 306 15.27 -24.42 9.16
N ASP A 307 15.87 -25.43 8.52
CA ASP A 307 17.02 -25.25 7.63
C ASP A 307 16.63 -24.50 6.35
N ASN A 308 15.37 -24.63 5.92
CA ASN A 308 14.84 -23.89 4.77
C ASN A 308 14.44 -22.44 5.11
N TYR A 309 14.28 -22.11 6.39
CA TYR A 309 13.79 -20.79 6.84
C TYR A 309 14.63 -20.14 7.96
N PRO A 310 15.97 -20.04 7.82
CA PRO A 310 16.83 -19.47 8.86
C PRO A 310 16.50 -18.00 9.16
N TRP A 311 15.96 -17.29 8.15
CA TRP A 311 15.50 -15.91 8.30
C TRP A 311 14.29 -15.78 9.24
N LEU A 312 13.42 -16.80 9.31
CA LEU A 312 12.25 -16.78 10.19
C LEU A 312 12.69 -16.86 11.65
N ARG A 313 13.62 -17.78 11.95
CA ARG A 313 14.20 -17.93 13.28
C ARG A 313 14.77 -16.62 13.79
N LYS A 314 15.59 -15.95 12.96
CA LYS A 314 16.16 -14.63 13.29
C LYS A 314 15.07 -13.58 13.58
N ILE A 315 14.01 -13.51 12.77
CA ILE A 315 12.89 -12.58 13.01
C ILE A 315 12.23 -12.85 14.37
N LEU A 316 12.02 -14.13 14.72
CA LEU A 316 11.36 -14.52 15.96
C LEU A 316 12.26 -14.29 17.19
N GLU A 317 13.57 -14.49 17.07
CA GLU A 317 14.57 -14.13 18.09
C GLU A 317 14.59 -12.60 18.32
N ASP A 318 14.61 -11.81 17.25
CA ASP A 318 14.54 -10.34 17.33
C ASP A 318 13.23 -9.87 17.99
N LEU A 319 12.10 -10.50 17.64
CA LEU A 319 10.81 -10.23 18.24
C LEU A 319 10.79 -10.60 19.73
N HIS A 320 11.38 -11.73 20.10
CA HIS A 320 11.52 -12.15 21.48
C HIS A 320 12.32 -11.13 22.30
N ALA A 321 13.48 -10.72 21.81
CA ALA A 321 14.31 -9.70 22.45
C ALA A 321 13.56 -8.35 22.60
N ALA A 322 12.74 -7.97 21.62
CA ALA A 322 11.92 -6.77 21.71
C ALA A 322 10.82 -6.89 22.79
N PHE A 323 10.25 -8.07 22.98
CA PHE A 323 9.31 -8.34 24.08
C PHE A 323 9.99 -8.28 25.45
N GLN A 324 11.17 -8.87 25.58
CA GLN A 324 11.95 -8.82 26.81
C GLN A 324 12.23 -7.35 27.21
N ASN A 325 12.77 -6.56 26.28
CA ASN A 325 12.99 -5.13 26.47
C ASN A 325 11.71 -4.37 26.85
N TYR A 326 10.56 -4.75 26.27
CA TYR A 326 9.28 -4.14 26.61
C TYR A 326 8.83 -4.52 28.03
N PHE A 327 8.95 -5.79 28.44
CA PHE A 327 8.55 -6.23 29.78
C PHE A 327 9.46 -5.70 30.90
N GLU A 328 10.71 -5.38 30.60
CA GLU A 328 11.60 -4.70 31.54
C GLU A 328 11.15 -3.27 31.82
N LYS A 329 10.62 -2.56 30.81
CA LYS A 329 10.18 -1.17 30.93
C LYS A 329 8.75 -1.01 31.43
N PHE A 330 7.87 -1.94 31.06
CA PHE A 330 6.44 -1.81 31.32
C PHE A 330 5.91 -2.95 32.18
N SER A 331 5.17 -2.60 33.22
CA SER A 331 4.45 -3.59 34.01
C SER A 331 3.28 -4.17 33.21
N ILE A 332 3.43 -5.42 32.77
CA ILE A 332 2.31 -6.19 32.21
C ILE A 332 1.17 -6.40 33.21
N GLN A 333 1.37 -6.08 34.50
CA GLN A 333 0.37 -6.31 35.53
C GLN A 333 -0.89 -5.45 35.36
N ASN A 334 -0.76 -4.30 34.68
CA ASN A 334 -1.84 -3.35 34.44
C ASN A 334 -2.81 -3.78 33.34
N LEU A 335 -2.40 -4.72 32.48
CA LEU A 335 -3.28 -5.24 31.43
C LEU A 335 -4.41 -6.10 32.02
N SER A 336 -5.49 -6.34 31.27
CA SER A 336 -6.48 -7.37 31.62
C SER A 336 -5.90 -8.77 31.41
N PHE A 337 -6.46 -9.80 32.06
CA PHE A 337 -6.01 -11.18 31.88
C PHE A 337 -6.04 -11.60 30.40
N GLU A 338 -7.16 -11.31 29.73
CA GLU A 338 -7.39 -11.59 28.31
C GLU A 338 -6.35 -10.94 27.39
N ASN A 339 -5.81 -9.78 27.77
CA ASN A 339 -4.79 -9.08 27.00
C ASN A 339 -3.36 -9.56 27.32
N LYS A 340 -3.12 -10.03 28.56
CA LYS A 340 -1.81 -10.60 28.95
C LYS A 340 -1.57 -11.97 28.35
N PHE A 341 -2.62 -12.80 28.34
CA PHE A 341 -2.49 -14.21 28.00
C PHE A 341 -1.82 -14.44 26.63
N PRO A 342 -2.23 -13.78 25.53
CA PRO A 342 -1.59 -13.97 24.22
C PRO A 342 -0.12 -13.51 24.17
N LEU A 343 0.23 -12.45 24.92
CA LEU A 343 1.60 -11.94 24.99
C LEU A 343 2.52 -12.95 25.68
N LEU A 344 2.08 -13.46 26.83
CA LEU A 344 2.84 -14.42 27.62
C LEU A 344 2.90 -15.79 26.96
N GLN A 345 1.82 -16.23 26.33
CA GLN A 345 1.77 -17.49 25.58
C GLN A 345 2.80 -17.47 24.44
N TYR A 346 2.86 -16.37 23.66
CA TYR A 346 3.94 -16.17 22.69
C TYR A 346 5.33 -16.17 23.36
N PHE A 347 5.50 -15.40 24.44
CA PHE A 347 6.81 -15.19 25.07
C PHE A 347 7.39 -16.50 25.65
N ILE A 348 6.58 -17.28 26.36
CA ILE A 348 6.97 -18.60 26.88
C ILE A 348 7.29 -19.55 25.73
N LYS A 349 6.42 -19.61 24.71
CA LYS A 349 6.60 -20.54 23.61
C LYS A 349 7.83 -20.21 22.77
N SER A 350 8.17 -18.93 22.62
CA SER A 350 9.39 -18.51 21.92
C SER A 350 10.66 -18.93 22.66
N HIS A 351 10.73 -18.87 23.99
CA HIS A 351 11.87 -19.45 24.74
C HIS A 351 12.10 -20.92 24.40
N VAL A 352 11.04 -21.73 24.50
CA VAL A 352 11.13 -23.19 24.32
C VAL A 352 11.51 -23.53 22.88
N THR A 353 10.86 -22.88 21.92
CA THR A 353 11.00 -23.21 20.49
C THR A 353 12.32 -22.71 19.91
N LEU A 354 12.78 -21.52 20.31
CA LEU A 354 14.00 -20.90 19.78
C LEU A 354 15.24 -21.26 20.62
N HIS A 355 15.09 -22.07 21.67
CA HIS A 355 16.14 -22.41 22.64
C HIS A 355 16.80 -21.19 23.29
N ILE A 356 16.01 -20.14 23.56
CA ILE A 356 16.50 -18.92 24.22
C ILE A 356 16.55 -19.18 25.73
N GLY A 357 17.75 -19.10 26.32
CA GLY A 357 17.96 -19.26 27.76
C GLY A 357 17.14 -18.28 28.58
N LEU A 358 16.63 -18.75 29.73
CA LEU A 358 15.89 -17.91 30.66
C LEU A 358 16.83 -16.93 31.37
N SER A 359 16.59 -15.63 31.20
CA SER A 359 17.24 -14.61 32.02
C SER A 359 16.59 -14.51 33.40
N HIS A 360 17.27 -13.85 34.35
CA HIS A 360 16.68 -13.58 35.66
C HIS A 360 15.41 -12.71 35.54
N ASN A 361 15.38 -11.78 34.58
CA ASN A 361 14.22 -10.94 34.31
C ASN A 361 13.02 -11.78 33.82
N ASP A 362 13.27 -12.77 32.96
CA ASP A 362 12.19 -13.66 32.46
C ASP A 362 11.58 -14.48 33.59
N GLN A 363 12.43 -15.05 34.46
CA GLN A 363 11.95 -15.77 35.65
C GLN A 363 11.06 -14.89 36.52
N HIS A 364 11.40 -13.61 36.66
CA HIS A 364 10.61 -12.67 37.44
C HIS A 364 9.29 -12.29 36.76
N VAL A 365 9.27 -12.13 35.42
CA VAL A 365 8.04 -11.96 34.64
C VAL A 365 7.13 -13.18 34.82
N PHE A 366 7.67 -14.40 34.73
CA PHE A 366 6.91 -15.64 34.90
C PHE A 366 6.41 -15.85 36.33
N THR A 367 7.26 -15.62 37.33
CA THR A 367 6.88 -15.76 38.75
C THR A 367 5.75 -14.79 39.09
N ARG A 368 5.83 -13.54 38.62
CA ARG A 368 4.76 -12.54 38.82
C ARG A 368 3.45 -12.97 38.17
N TYR A 369 3.51 -13.49 36.95
CA TYR A 369 2.31 -13.97 36.25
C TYR A 369 1.68 -15.17 36.95
N HIS A 370 2.48 -16.18 37.29
CA HIS A 370 2.04 -17.39 37.97
C HIS A 370 1.45 -17.09 39.35
N ASN A 371 2.06 -16.20 40.13
CA ASN A 371 1.50 -15.76 41.40
C ASN A 371 0.13 -15.09 41.23
N LYS A 372 -0.09 -14.34 40.14
CA LYS A 372 -1.39 -13.72 39.84
C LYS A 372 -2.44 -14.75 39.42
N LEU A 373 -2.07 -15.76 38.64
CA LEU A 373 -2.95 -16.88 38.30
C LEU A 373 -3.47 -17.59 39.55
N LYS A 374 -2.59 -17.85 40.53
CA LYS A 374 -2.96 -18.46 41.81
C LYS A 374 -3.94 -17.63 42.64
N MET A 375 -3.85 -16.30 42.53
CA MET A 375 -4.69 -15.36 43.29
C MET A 375 -6.04 -15.09 42.61
N ASP A 376 -6.25 -15.50 41.36
CA ASP A 376 -7.50 -15.33 40.65
C ASP A 376 -8.42 -16.56 40.86
N PRO A 377 -9.51 -16.43 41.64
CA PRO A 377 -10.38 -17.56 41.97
C PRO A 377 -11.08 -18.18 40.75
N SER A 378 -11.19 -17.43 39.64
CA SER A 378 -11.80 -17.92 38.40
C SER A 378 -10.86 -18.83 37.60
N LEU A 379 -9.55 -18.72 37.83
CA LEU A 379 -8.50 -19.47 37.13
C LEU A 379 -7.81 -20.50 38.02
N SER A 380 -7.97 -20.42 39.35
CA SER A 380 -7.35 -21.35 40.31
C SER A 380 -7.87 -22.80 40.22
N LYS A 381 -8.88 -23.05 39.37
CA LYS A 381 -9.43 -24.39 39.08
C LYS A 381 -8.88 -25.03 37.80
N ILE A 382 -8.07 -24.30 37.02
CA ILE A 382 -7.33 -24.78 35.84
C ILE A 382 -5.92 -25.11 36.30
#